data_AF-A0A0N4YB12-F1
#
_entry.id   AF-A0A0N4YB12-F1
#
_cell.length_a   1.000
_cell.length_b   1.000
_cell.length_c   1.000
_cell.angle_alpha   90.00
_cell.angle_beta   90.00
_cell.angle_gamma   90.00
#
_symmetry.space_group_name_H-M   'P 1'
#
loop_
_entity.id
_entity.type
_entity.pdbx_description
1 polymer ?
#
loop_
_entity_poly.entity_id
_entity_poly.type
_entity_poly.pdbx_seq_one_letter_code
_entity_poly.pdbx_strand_id
1 'polypeptide(L)'
;MSGGQYFATYVEDLEQDPFDAIDFVERVAWRMTGGAETISDPVSLKNKFEEEIGSLQMLCDQFQSKISLLEHELNKDKREYVNQLQRLYERNAEAIDKIKASGLFQQLDATMQSVSTKVVHLGDQLESVHQPRQRAHDALQLIKHFDEFLSDQPLNSMIFTDPDKLLESADLVQKLYSISQELSKDKFLAVQARIAHRYEEVERLLIDEFGRAQRDEKKMAEVAKILSEFKGYSHCVARYVEYIQSMFRGGCDDVYAEALQLVRNHKPKIEAIFPSPMTVVQKLILSLYTGRLKEHIYAKLRDCKESDDREGYLVGLAQSYCSILRLNKELDALHVSSDASFLPTLTRSIFDRYLSTYQNDELDYLNVQCSNMLQRFYESKKHVKKQIHSGGLQELKRDVQARLLTVENYGGETFLSEDVAISILQETKNAFNRASQLCEKSEVPKHSENILDILLKYLYSEHLDYAVELAIAGITLAEPKVGPPAYFFSVVSQN
;
A
#
# COMPACT_ATOMS: atom_id res chain seq x y z
N MET A 1 -32.98 -35.72 -27.51
CA MET A 1 -32.40 -34.63 -26.70
C MET A 1 -30.99 -34.95 -26.18
N SER A 2 -30.19 -35.80 -26.84
CA SER A 2 -28.83 -36.16 -26.36
C SER A 2 -27.68 -35.42 -27.06
N GLY A 3 -27.90 -34.75 -28.21
CA GLY A 3 -26.80 -34.11 -28.96
C GLY A 3 -26.21 -32.83 -28.33
N GLY A 4 -26.98 -32.11 -27.51
CA GLY A 4 -26.50 -30.86 -26.89
C GLY A 4 -25.54 -31.06 -25.71
N GLN A 5 -25.64 -32.20 -25.02
CA GLN A 5 -24.81 -32.51 -23.85
C GLN A 5 -23.42 -33.04 -24.27
N TYR A 6 -23.34 -33.75 -25.39
CA TYR A 6 -22.07 -34.15 -26.01
C TYR A 6 -21.26 -32.93 -26.50
N PHE A 7 -21.93 -31.92 -27.06
CA PHE A 7 -21.29 -30.73 -27.62
C PHE A 7 -20.60 -29.84 -26.57
N ALA A 8 -21.22 -29.62 -25.41
CA ALA A 8 -20.64 -28.79 -24.34
C ALA A 8 -19.37 -29.42 -23.73
N THR A 9 -19.35 -30.75 -23.62
CA THR A 9 -18.24 -31.49 -23.01
C THR A 9 -16.97 -31.42 -23.89
N TYR A 10 -17.13 -31.43 -25.22
CA TYR A 10 -15.99 -31.29 -26.14
C TYR A 10 -15.36 -29.89 -26.11
N VAL A 11 -16.17 -28.84 -25.95
CA VAL A 11 -15.67 -27.47 -25.91
C VAL A 11 -14.84 -27.23 -24.65
N GLU A 12 -15.30 -27.69 -23.48
CA GLU A 12 -14.54 -27.60 -22.23
C GLU A 12 -13.22 -28.38 -22.27
N ASP A 13 -13.21 -29.57 -22.91
CA ASP A 13 -12.00 -30.39 -23.06
C ASP A 13 -11.01 -29.78 -24.09
N LEU A 14 -11.51 -29.07 -25.12
CA LEU A 14 -10.70 -28.39 -26.15
C LEU A 14 -10.20 -27.01 -25.70
N GLU A 15 -10.87 -26.36 -24.76
CA GLU A 15 -10.51 -25.04 -24.20
C GLU A 15 -9.56 -25.12 -22.98
N GLN A 16 -9.08 -26.32 -22.63
CA GLN A 16 -8.04 -26.48 -21.60
C GLN A 16 -6.73 -25.80 -22.02
N ASP A 17 -6.09 -25.08 -21.08
CA ASP A 17 -4.81 -24.41 -21.30
C ASP A 17 -3.76 -24.90 -20.29
N PRO A 18 -2.70 -25.62 -20.72
CA PRO A 18 -2.39 -25.98 -22.11
C PRO A 18 -3.23 -27.16 -22.62
N PHE A 19 -3.61 -27.11 -23.90
CA PHE A 19 -4.32 -28.22 -24.55
C PHE A 19 -3.40 -29.42 -24.72
N ASP A 20 -3.76 -30.57 -24.14
CA ASP A 20 -3.06 -31.84 -24.31
C ASP A 20 -3.89 -32.81 -25.17
N ALA A 21 -3.41 -33.03 -26.40
CA ALA A 21 -4.05 -33.91 -27.37
C ALA A 21 -4.04 -35.38 -26.94
N ILE A 22 -3.06 -35.82 -26.15
CA ILE A 22 -2.94 -37.22 -25.71
C ILE A 22 -3.98 -37.49 -24.63
N ASP A 23 -4.06 -36.63 -23.63
CA ASP A 23 -5.06 -36.71 -22.56
C ASP A 23 -6.49 -36.61 -23.12
N PHE A 24 -6.70 -35.75 -24.13
CA PHE A 24 -7.98 -35.66 -24.84
C PHE A 24 -8.38 -36.99 -25.50
N VAL A 25 -7.47 -37.59 -26.27
CA VAL A 25 -7.74 -38.87 -26.96
C VAL A 25 -7.95 -39.99 -25.94
N GLU A 26 -7.23 -39.99 -24.82
CA GLU A 26 -7.38 -40.96 -23.74
C GLU A 26 -8.76 -40.83 -23.06
N ARG A 27 -9.21 -39.61 -22.74
CA ARG A 27 -10.56 -39.36 -22.21
C ARG A 27 -11.65 -39.79 -23.19
N VAL A 28 -11.48 -39.53 -24.47
CA VAL A 28 -12.40 -39.97 -25.53
C VAL A 28 -12.44 -41.51 -25.60
N ALA A 29 -11.28 -42.17 -25.62
CA ALA A 29 -11.17 -43.62 -25.62
C ALA A 29 -11.81 -44.26 -24.37
N TRP A 30 -11.60 -43.66 -23.20
CA TRP A 30 -12.16 -44.09 -21.92
C TRP A 30 -13.69 -43.96 -21.89
N ARG A 31 -14.22 -42.84 -22.40
CA ARG A 31 -15.67 -42.63 -22.57
C ARG A 31 -16.28 -43.63 -23.56
N MET A 32 -15.61 -43.93 -24.67
CA MET A 32 -16.10 -44.87 -25.70
C MET A 32 -16.14 -46.35 -25.25
N THR A 33 -15.20 -46.74 -24.40
CA THR A 33 -15.07 -48.09 -23.83
C THR A 33 -15.87 -48.28 -22.54
N GLY A 34 -16.44 -47.20 -21.98
CA GLY A 34 -17.17 -47.23 -20.72
C GLY A 34 -16.28 -47.55 -19.51
N GLY A 35 -14.98 -47.27 -19.60
CA GLY A 35 -13.99 -47.53 -18.55
C GLY A 35 -13.47 -48.98 -18.47
N ALA A 36 -13.66 -49.80 -19.51
CA ALA A 36 -13.14 -51.17 -19.56
C ALA A 36 -11.67 -51.24 -20.02
N GLU A 37 -10.79 -51.85 -19.22
CA GLU A 37 -9.34 -51.97 -19.52
C GLU A 37 -9.01 -52.96 -20.66
N THR A 38 -9.93 -53.88 -21.00
CA THR A 38 -9.71 -54.91 -22.03
C THR A 38 -10.68 -54.78 -23.21
N ILE A 39 -10.13 -54.49 -24.39
CA ILE A 39 -10.88 -54.32 -25.64
C ILE A 39 -11.40 -55.68 -26.12
N SER A 40 -12.71 -55.92 -25.92
CA SER A 40 -13.35 -57.19 -26.30
C SER A 40 -13.82 -57.22 -27.76
N ASP A 41 -13.99 -56.06 -28.41
CA ASP A 41 -14.37 -55.93 -29.82
C ASP A 41 -13.65 -54.75 -30.50
N PRO A 42 -12.48 -55.00 -31.13
CA PRO A 42 -11.70 -53.97 -31.85
C PRO A 42 -12.45 -53.33 -33.03
N VAL A 43 -13.40 -54.03 -33.64
CA VAL A 43 -14.14 -53.52 -34.82
C VAL A 43 -15.19 -52.51 -34.37
N SER A 44 -15.89 -52.77 -33.27
CA SER A 44 -16.82 -51.80 -32.67
C SER A 44 -16.12 -50.52 -32.22
N LEU A 45 -14.94 -50.63 -31.60
CA LEU A 45 -14.16 -49.46 -31.15
C LEU A 45 -13.70 -48.60 -32.34
N LYS A 46 -13.21 -49.24 -33.40
CA LYS A 46 -12.84 -48.54 -34.64
C LYS A 46 -14.02 -47.75 -35.21
N ASN A 47 -15.19 -48.38 -35.33
CA ASN A 47 -16.38 -47.72 -35.87
C ASN A 47 -16.81 -46.52 -35.01
N LYS A 48 -16.73 -46.62 -33.68
CA LYS A 48 -16.99 -45.49 -32.77
C LYS A 48 -15.99 -44.34 -32.94
N PHE A 49 -14.71 -44.64 -33.13
CA PHE A 49 -13.71 -43.61 -33.44
C PHE A 49 -13.97 -42.95 -34.79
N GLU A 50 -14.37 -43.71 -35.81
CA GLU A 50 -14.75 -43.15 -37.11
C GLU A 50 -15.98 -42.22 -37.00
N GLU A 51 -16.97 -42.57 -36.18
CA GLU A 51 -18.12 -41.72 -35.88
C GLU A 51 -17.77 -40.43 -35.12
N GLU A 52 -16.88 -40.50 -34.13
CA GLU A 52 -16.43 -39.33 -33.36
C GLU A 52 -15.48 -38.43 -34.15
N ILE A 53 -14.63 -38.99 -35.01
CA ILE A 53 -13.85 -38.21 -35.99
C ILE A 53 -14.79 -37.45 -36.93
N GLY A 54 -15.86 -38.10 -37.43
CA GLY A 54 -16.88 -37.45 -38.23
C GLY A 54 -17.60 -36.33 -37.48
N SER A 55 -17.87 -36.52 -36.20
CA SER A 55 -18.51 -35.51 -35.33
C SER A 55 -17.60 -34.31 -35.09
N LEU A 56 -16.31 -34.53 -34.83
CA LEU A 56 -15.31 -33.46 -34.71
C LEU A 56 -15.07 -32.71 -36.03
N GLN A 57 -15.13 -33.39 -37.18
CA GLN A 57 -15.07 -32.75 -38.49
C GLN A 57 -16.27 -31.82 -38.71
N MET A 58 -17.49 -32.27 -38.40
CA MET A 58 -18.67 -31.40 -38.46
C MET A 58 -18.57 -30.20 -37.52
N LEU A 59 -17.99 -30.39 -36.33
CA LEU A 59 -17.74 -29.31 -35.38
C LEU A 59 -16.74 -28.29 -35.92
N CYS A 60 -15.66 -28.76 -36.53
CA CYS A 60 -14.66 -27.92 -37.20
C CYS A 60 -15.30 -27.10 -38.33
N ASP A 61 -16.12 -27.72 -39.18
CA ASP A 61 -16.84 -27.03 -40.26
C ASP A 61 -17.80 -25.96 -39.73
N GLN A 62 -18.48 -26.23 -38.60
CA GLN A 62 -19.35 -25.25 -37.94
C GLN A 62 -18.56 -24.06 -37.39
N PHE A 63 -17.42 -24.30 -36.71
CA PHE A 63 -16.56 -23.21 -36.24
C PHE A 63 -15.97 -22.41 -37.40
N GLN A 64 -15.52 -23.06 -38.47
CA GLN A 64 -15.00 -22.39 -39.66
C GLN A 64 -16.08 -21.53 -40.34
N SER A 65 -17.32 -22.00 -40.40
CA SER A 65 -18.47 -21.23 -40.90
C SER A 65 -18.76 -20.02 -40.01
N LYS A 66 -18.75 -20.19 -38.68
CA LYS A 66 -18.96 -19.11 -37.72
C LYS A 66 -17.87 -18.04 -37.80
N ILE A 67 -16.61 -18.45 -37.91
CA ILE A 67 -15.47 -17.56 -38.12
C ILE A 67 -15.66 -16.75 -39.41
N SER A 68 -15.99 -17.42 -40.52
CA SER A 68 -16.20 -16.76 -41.82
C SER A 68 -17.33 -15.72 -41.78
N LEU A 69 -18.43 -16.01 -41.07
CA LEU A 69 -19.54 -15.07 -40.89
C LEU A 69 -19.12 -13.85 -40.05
N LEU A 70 -18.45 -14.08 -38.92
CA LEU A 70 -17.96 -13.00 -38.05
C LEU A 70 -16.93 -12.12 -38.76
N GLU A 71 -16.02 -12.72 -39.53
CA GLU A 71 -15.06 -11.99 -40.37
C GLU A 71 -15.76 -11.16 -41.45
N HIS A 72 -16.84 -11.68 -42.03
CA HIS A 72 -17.63 -10.93 -43.02
C HIS A 72 -18.33 -9.72 -42.39
N GLU A 73 -18.98 -9.90 -41.24
CA GLU A 73 -19.62 -8.83 -40.48
C GLU A 73 -18.62 -7.77 -40.04
N LEU A 74 -17.48 -8.18 -39.47
CA LEU A 74 -16.40 -7.28 -39.08
C LEU A 74 -15.90 -6.45 -40.26
N ASN A 75 -15.71 -7.08 -41.43
CA ASN A 75 -15.25 -6.37 -42.63
C ASN A 75 -16.32 -5.44 -43.22
N LYS A 76 -17.60 -5.77 -43.06
CA LYS A 76 -18.70 -4.88 -43.43
C LYS A 76 -18.73 -3.66 -42.52
N ASP A 77 -18.75 -3.87 -41.21
CA ASP A 77 -18.77 -2.79 -40.22
C ASP A 77 -17.56 -1.88 -40.37
N LYS A 78 -16.36 -2.45 -40.51
CA LYS A 78 -15.13 -1.67 -40.76
C LYS A 78 -15.28 -0.76 -41.98
N ARG A 79 -15.83 -1.25 -43.08
CA ARG A 79 -16.05 -0.44 -44.30
C ARG A 79 -17.06 0.68 -44.06
N GLU A 80 -18.16 0.39 -43.36
CA GLU A 80 -19.16 1.40 -43.00
C GLU A 80 -18.56 2.51 -42.10
N TYR A 81 -17.78 2.12 -41.08
CA TYR A 81 -17.08 3.06 -40.21
C TYR A 81 -16.08 3.94 -40.98
N VAL A 82 -15.25 3.36 -41.84
CA VAL A 82 -14.29 4.14 -42.66
C VAL A 82 -15.03 5.14 -43.56
N ASN A 83 -16.14 4.73 -44.18
CA ASN A 83 -16.94 5.61 -45.02
C ASN A 83 -17.58 6.76 -44.21
N GLN A 84 -18.05 6.50 -42.99
CA GLN A 84 -18.59 7.55 -42.12
C GLN A 84 -17.50 8.54 -41.69
N LEU A 85 -16.33 8.04 -41.31
CA LEU A 85 -15.15 8.85 -40.97
C LEU A 85 -14.77 9.79 -42.11
N GLN A 86 -14.72 9.27 -43.34
CA GLN A 86 -14.39 10.07 -44.51
C GLN A 86 -15.41 11.21 -44.73
N ARG A 87 -16.71 10.90 -44.66
CA ARG A 87 -17.77 11.93 -44.81
C ARG A 87 -17.68 13.01 -43.72
N LEU A 88 -17.41 12.62 -42.48
CA LEU A 88 -17.22 13.57 -41.39
C LEU A 88 -15.99 14.46 -41.61
N TYR A 89 -14.90 13.87 -42.10
CA TYR A 89 -13.67 14.61 -42.40
C TYR A 89 -13.90 15.64 -43.52
N GLU A 90 -14.55 15.24 -44.61
CA GLU A 90 -14.91 16.13 -45.72
C GLU A 90 -15.82 17.28 -45.27
N ARG A 91 -16.86 16.97 -44.48
CA ARG A 91 -17.77 17.99 -43.94
C ARG A 91 -17.06 18.97 -42.99
N ASN A 92 -16.14 18.47 -42.16
CA ASN A 92 -15.33 19.33 -41.29
C ASN A 92 -14.37 20.19 -42.09
N ALA A 93 -13.74 19.65 -43.14
CA ALA A 93 -12.86 20.42 -44.02
C ALA A 93 -13.63 21.57 -44.70
N GLU A 94 -14.82 21.30 -45.25
CA GLU A 94 -15.68 22.35 -45.83
C GLU A 94 -16.09 23.42 -44.81
N ALA A 95 -16.40 23.01 -43.57
CA ALA A 95 -16.75 23.96 -42.51
C ALA A 95 -15.55 24.85 -42.15
N ILE A 96 -14.35 24.27 -42.04
CA ILE A 96 -13.11 25.00 -41.79
C ILE A 96 -12.82 25.98 -42.93
N ASP A 97 -12.99 25.56 -44.19
CA ASP A 97 -12.75 26.42 -45.34
C ASP A 97 -13.76 27.56 -45.44
N LYS A 98 -15.04 27.32 -45.12
CA LYS A 98 -16.05 28.38 -45.01
C LYS A 98 -15.71 29.39 -43.92
N ILE A 99 -15.25 28.92 -42.77
CA ILE A 99 -14.83 29.79 -41.65
C ILE A 99 -13.60 30.60 -42.05
N LYS A 100 -12.59 29.98 -42.69
CA LYS A 100 -11.42 30.68 -43.22
C LYS A 100 -11.80 31.72 -44.28
N ALA A 101 -12.66 31.35 -45.24
CA ALA A 101 -13.09 32.23 -46.34
C ALA A 101 -13.95 33.41 -45.86
N SER A 102 -14.72 33.22 -44.78
CA SER A 102 -15.55 34.28 -44.20
C SER A 102 -14.73 35.40 -43.55
N GLY A 103 -13.43 35.20 -43.32
CA GLY A 103 -12.55 36.21 -42.72
C GLY A 103 -12.89 36.58 -41.27
N LEU A 104 -13.91 35.94 -40.67
CA LEU A 104 -14.41 36.25 -39.33
C LEU A 104 -13.32 36.14 -38.27
N PHE A 105 -12.46 35.13 -38.34
CA PHE A 105 -11.33 35.01 -37.40
C PHE A 105 -10.30 36.11 -37.59
N GLN A 106 -9.97 36.50 -38.82
CA GLN A 106 -9.02 37.59 -39.04
C GLN A 106 -9.57 38.92 -38.56
N GLN A 107 -10.87 39.17 -38.71
CA GLN A 107 -11.52 40.37 -38.19
C GLN A 107 -11.61 40.36 -36.65
N LEU A 108 -11.94 39.21 -36.07
CA LEU A 108 -11.97 39.03 -34.62
C LEU A 108 -10.56 39.21 -34.02
N ASP A 109 -9.54 38.59 -34.60
CA ASP A 109 -8.15 38.73 -34.17
C ASP A 109 -7.66 40.17 -34.33
N ALA A 110 -7.96 40.84 -35.44
CA ALA A 110 -7.58 42.24 -35.64
C ALA A 110 -8.25 43.18 -34.62
N THR A 111 -9.53 42.94 -34.30
CA THR A 111 -10.25 43.72 -33.28
C THR A 111 -9.73 43.39 -31.88
N MET A 112 -9.49 42.13 -31.55
CA MET A 112 -8.93 41.69 -30.27
C MET A 112 -7.52 42.25 -30.04
N GLN A 113 -6.66 42.22 -31.06
CA GLN A 113 -5.31 42.80 -30.99
C GLN A 113 -5.35 44.32 -30.75
N SER A 114 -6.26 45.02 -31.45
CA SER A 114 -6.46 46.46 -31.30
C SER A 114 -7.00 46.83 -29.91
N VAL A 115 -7.98 46.08 -29.41
CA VAL A 115 -8.53 46.27 -28.07
C VAL A 115 -7.49 45.95 -27.00
N SER A 116 -6.77 44.83 -27.08
CA SER A 116 -5.68 44.49 -26.15
C SER A 116 -4.60 45.56 -26.11
N THR A 117 -4.17 46.06 -27.26
CA THR A 117 -3.14 47.12 -27.32
C THR A 117 -3.62 48.40 -26.63
N LYS A 118 -4.88 48.80 -26.85
CA LYS A 118 -5.47 49.97 -26.17
C LYS A 118 -5.66 49.75 -24.68
N VAL A 119 -6.06 48.56 -24.26
CA VAL A 119 -6.26 48.20 -22.85
C VAL A 119 -4.93 48.17 -22.10
N VAL A 120 -3.88 47.60 -22.68
CA VAL A 120 -2.52 47.61 -22.11
C VAL A 120 -2.04 49.05 -21.94
N HIS A 121 -2.14 49.88 -22.99
CA HIS A 121 -1.70 51.27 -22.91
C HIS A 121 -2.49 52.08 -21.86
N LEU A 122 -3.79 51.85 -21.73
CA LEU A 122 -4.61 52.50 -20.71
C LEU A 122 -4.27 51.97 -19.30
N GLY A 123 -3.98 50.68 -19.17
CA GLY A 123 -3.49 50.04 -17.96
C GLY A 123 -2.16 50.64 -17.49
N ASP A 124 -1.19 50.76 -18.39
CA ASP A 124 0.13 51.35 -18.11
C ASP A 124 0.00 52.83 -17.68
N GLN A 125 -0.90 53.59 -18.33
CA GLN A 125 -1.17 54.98 -17.95
C GLN A 125 -1.86 55.10 -16.60
N LEU A 126 -2.82 54.22 -16.30
CA LEU A 126 -3.50 54.20 -15.00
C LEU A 126 -2.55 53.76 -13.88
N GLU A 127 -1.74 52.74 -14.10
CA GLU A 127 -0.78 52.23 -13.11
C GLU A 127 0.33 53.25 -12.82
N SER A 128 0.88 53.90 -13.86
CA SER A 128 1.92 54.93 -13.71
C SER A 128 1.47 56.15 -12.89
N VAL A 129 0.18 56.49 -12.89
CA VAL A 129 -0.38 57.59 -12.08
C VAL A 129 -0.85 57.09 -10.70
N HIS A 130 -1.51 55.95 -10.64
CA HIS A 130 -2.16 55.46 -9.41
C HIS A 130 -1.15 54.91 -8.40
N GLN A 131 -0.15 54.16 -8.87
CA GLN A 131 0.82 53.48 -8.01
C GLN A 131 1.68 54.45 -7.16
N PRO A 132 2.27 55.54 -7.69
CA PRO A 132 3.00 56.50 -6.86
C PRO A 132 2.09 57.26 -5.89
N ARG A 133 0.85 57.56 -6.29
CA ARG A 133 -0.12 58.26 -5.42
C ARG A 133 -0.54 57.39 -4.24
N GLN A 134 -0.80 56.11 -4.48
CA GLN A 134 -1.13 55.15 -3.44
C GLN A 134 0.06 54.92 -2.51
N ARG A 135 1.27 54.74 -3.05
CA ARG A 135 2.51 54.66 -2.24
C ARG A 135 2.70 55.87 -1.33
N ALA A 136 2.49 57.09 -1.85
CA ALA A 136 2.62 58.31 -1.06
C ALA A 136 1.57 58.41 0.06
N HIS A 137 0.34 57.96 -0.21
CA HIS A 137 -0.71 57.90 0.79
C HIS A 137 -0.38 56.91 1.92
N ASP A 138 0.05 55.68 1.57
CA ASP A 138 0.39 54.63 2.53
C ASP A 138 1.59 55.05 3.38
N ALA A 139 2.61 55.67 2.77
CA ALA A 139 3.76 56.22 3.50
C ALA A 139 3.35 57.33 4.49
N LEU A 140 2.44 58.23 4.09
CA LEU A 140 1.92 59.26 4.99
C LEU A 140 1.17 58.65 6.18
N GLN A 141 0.37 57.60 5.96
CA GLN A 141 -0.32 56.90 7.04
C GLN A 141 0.68 56.25 8.01
N LEU A 142 1.69 55.55 7.49
CA LEU A 142 2.75 54.94 8.31
C LEU A 142 3.51 55.97 9.14
N ILE A 143 3.87 57.12 8.56
CA ILE A 143 4.56 58.19 9.29
C ILE A 143 3.68 58.75 10.41
N LYS A 144 2.38 58.98 10.16
CA LYS A 144 1.45 59.49 11.19
C LYS A 144 1.33 58.52 12.36
N HIS A 145 1.19 57.23 12.09
CA HIS A 145 1.11 56.24 13.16
C HIS A 145 2.45 56.04 13.86
N PHE A 146 3.57 56.12 13.14
CA PHE A 146 4.90 56.08 13.75
C PHE A 146 5.12 57.26 14.72
N ASP A 147 4.64 58.47 14.37
CA ASP A 147 4.65 59.64 15.25
C ASP A 147 3.81 59.42 16.52
N GLU A 148 2.69 58.71 16.41
CA GLU A 148 1.89 58.29 17.57
C GLU A 148 2.71 57.40 18.53
N PHE A 149 3.53 56.48 18.01
CA PHE A 149 4.45 55.65 18.80
C PHE A 149 5.69 56.40 19.33
N LEU A 150 6.04 57.57 18.77
CA LEU A 150 7.07 58.46 19.31
C LEU A 150 6.58 59.24 20.54
N SER A 151 5.28 59.52 20.63
CA SER A 151 4.70 60.26 21.76
C SER A 151 4.58 59.39 23.01
N ASP A 152 5.06 59.82 24.18
CA ASP A 152 4.96 59.06 25.45
C ASP A 152 3.51 58.87 25.99
N GLN A 153 2.51 59.26 25.19
CA GLN A 153 1.10 59.09 25.50
C GLN A 153 0.60 57.71 25.05
N PRO A 154 -0.49 57.20 25.67
CA PRO A 154 -1.15 56.00 25.18
C PRO A 154 -1.65 56.19 23.74
N LEU A 155 -1.73 55.10 22.98
CA LEU A 155 -2.27 55.10 21.61
C LEU A 155 -3.73 55.55 21.64
N ASN A 156 -4.08 56.53 20.81
CA ASN A 156 -5.41 57.14 20.75
C ASN A 156 -6.14 56.80 19.44
N SER A 157 -5.42 56.34 18.42
CA SER A 157 -5.99 55.93 17.15
C SER A 157 -6.93 54.73 17.33
N MET A 158 -8.13 54.84 16.78
CA MET A 158 -9.13 53.76 16.76
C MET A 158 -8.58 52.47 16.15
N ILE A 159 -7.60 52.56 15.24
CA ILE A 159 -6.96 51.38 14.64
C ILE A 159 -6.27 50.53 15.71
N PHE A 160 -5.73 51.12 16.78
CA PHE A 160 -5.03 50.39 17.84
C PHE A 160 -5.90 50.13 19.08
N THR A 161 -7.01 50.83 19.27
CA THR A 161 -7.86 50.67 20.46
C THR A 161 -9.12 49.85 20.22
N ASP A 162 -9.59 49.77 18.97
CA ASP A 162 -10.84 49.08 18.61
C ASP A 162 -10.58 47.59 18.28
N PRO A 163 -11.19 46.63 19.01
CA PRO A 163 -11.09 45.20 18.71
C PRO A 163 -11.60 44.84 17.32
N ASP A 164 -12.59 45.56 16.79
CA ASP A 164 -13.20 45.26 15.49
C ASP A 164 -12.26 45.59 14.32
N LYS A 165 -11.22 46.40 14.57
CA LYS A 165 -10.20 46.80 13.60
C LYS A 165 -8.91 46.00 13.69
N LEU A 166 -8.94 44.85 14.36
CA LEU A 166 -7.75 44.03 14.59
C LEU A 166 -6.98 43.70 13.29
N LEU A 167 -7.68 43.37 12.20
CA LEU A 167 -7.05 43.03 10.91
C LEU A 167 -6.35 44.24 10.27
N GLU A 168 -6.98 45.42 10.32
CA GLU A 168 -6.39 46.68 9.84
C GLU A 168 -5.19 47.08 10.72
N SER A 169 -5.32 46.91 12.04
CA SER A 169 -4.23 47.14 12.99
C SER A 169 -3.04 46.24 12.71
N ALA A 170 -3.27 44.98 12.36
CA ALA A 170 -2.23 43.99 12.18
C ALA A 170 -1.32 44.29 10.99
N ASP A 171 -1.91 44.60 9.83
CA ASP A 171 -1.16 44.99 8.63
C ASP A 171 -0.31 46.24 8.91
N LEU A 172 -0.87 47.23 9.61
CA LEU A 172 -0.16 48.46 9.92
C LEU A 172 0.96 48.27 10.95
N VAL A 173 0.70 47.51 12.02
CA VAL A 173 1.71 47.20 13.06
C VAL A 173 2.85 46.34 12.50
N GLN A 174 2.56 45.40 11.60
CA GLN A 174 3.58 44.59 10.91
C GLN A 174 4.53 45.49 10.11
N LYS A 175 3.98 46.41 9.31
CA LYS A 175 4.77 47.35 8.49
C LYS A 175 5.60 48.28 9.37
N LEU A 176 5.00 48.85 10.42
CA LEU A 176 5.69 49.69 11.39
C LEU A 176 6.82 48.93 12.10
N TYR A 177 6.59 47.68 12.48
CA TYR A 177 7.62 46.84 13.10
C TYR A 177 8.79 46.62 12.13
N SER A 178 8.53 46.23 10.88
CA SER A 178 9.58 46.05 9.87
C SER A 178 10.43 47.32 9.68
N ILE A 179 9.78 48.47 9.49
CA ILE A 179 10.46 49.76 9.32
C ILE A 179 11.26 50.12 10.58
N SER A 180 10.69 49.89 11.78
CA SER A 180 11.36 50.22 13.04
C SER A 180 12.69 49.47 13.20
N GLN A 181 12.82 48.25 12.67
CA GLN A 181 14.05 47.47 12.76
C GLN A 181 15.20 48.01 11.90
N GLU A 182 14.90 48.80 10.86
CA GLU A 182 15.90 49.43 10.00
C GLU A 182 16.47 50.73 10.59
N LEU A 183 15.83 51.27 11.64
CA LEU A 183 16.24 52.53 12.28
C LEU A 183 17.40 52.33 13.27
N SER A 184 18.22 53.37 13.44
CA SER A 184 19.36 53.34 14.36
C SER A 184 18.93 53.12 15.81
N LYS A 185 19.41 52.04 16.43
CA LYS A 185 19.06 51.64 17.80
C LYS A 185 19.36 52.73 18.84
N ASP A 186 20.44 53.48 18.67
CA ASP A 186 20.88 54.49 19.65
C ASP A 186 19.88 55.64 19.84
N LYS A 187 19.02 55.92 18.86
CA LYS A 187 18.06 57.03 18.89
C LYS A 187 16.61 56.60 19.05
N PHE A 188 16.26 55.39 18.62
CA PHE A 188 14.85 54.95 18.51
C PHE A 188 14.51 53.74 19.39
N LEU A 189 15.37 53.38 20.35
CA LEU A 189 15.19 52.19 21.19
C LEU A 189 13.83 52.14 21.90
N ALA A 190 13.39 53.26 22.47
CA ALA A 190 12.10 53.34 23.19
C ALA A 190 10.89 53.07 22.26
N VAL A 191 10.90 53.65 21.06
CA VAL A 191 9.84 53.47 20.07
C VAL A 191 9.87 52.05 19.50
N GLN A 192 11.05 51.52 19.21
CA GLN A 192 11.24 50.13 18.78
C GLN A 192 10.66 49.16 19.80
N ALA A 193 10.92 49.38 21.10
CA ALA A 193 10.38 48.54 22.18
C ALA A 193 8.84 48.63 22.26
N ARG A 194 8.26 49.82 22.10
CA ARG A 194 6.80 50.01 22.10
C ARG A 194 6.11 49.36 20.91
N ILE A 195 6.67 49.51 19.71
CA ILE A 195 6.16 48.87 18.50
C ILE A 195 6.31 47.34 18.62
N ALA A 196 7.42 46.85 19.16
CA ALA A 196 7.62 45.41 19.41
C ALA A 196 6.59 44.83 20.38
N HIS A 197 6.34 45.51 21.51
CA HIS A 197 5.31 45.08 22.47
C HIS A 197 3.93 45.03 21.80
N ARG A 198 3.58 46.05 21.00
CA ARG A 198 2.29 46.06 20.29
C ARG A 198 2.20 44.99 19.22
N TYR A 199 3.31 44.70 18.52
CA TYR A 199 3.41 43.62 17.55
C TYR A 199 3.12 42.26 18.20
N GLU A 200 3.75 41.95 19.34
CA GLU A 200 3.50 40.70 20.10
C GLU A 200 2.06 40.61 20.60
N GLU A 201 1.49 41.72 21.08
CA GLU A 201 0.11 41.78 21.54
C GLU A 201 -0.88 41.49 20.41
N VAL A 202 -0.70 42.15 19.26
CA VAL A 202 -1.55 41.97 18.07
C VAL A 202 -1.40 40.56 17.51
N GLU A 203 -0.18 40.01 17.46
CA GLU A 203 0.05 38.62 17.04
C GLU A 203 -0.74 37.63 17.91
N ARG A 204 -0.68 37.78 19.25
CA ARG A 204 -1.45 36.94 20.17
C ARG A 204 -2.95 37.06 19.95
N LEU A 205 -3.45 38.28 19.77
CA LEU A 205 -4.88 38.53 19.50
C LEU A 205 -5.33 37.90 18.19
N LEU A 206 -4.51 37.97 17.13
CA LEU A 206 -4.81 37.33 15.85
C LEU A 206 -4.85 35.80 15.97
N ILE A 207 -3.94 35.19 16.74
CA ILE A 207 -3.94 33.73 16.98
C ILE A 207 -5.23 33.31 17.73
N ASP A 208 -5.64 34.09 18.73
CA ASP A 208 -6.88 33.81 19.46
C ASP A 208 -8.12 34.04 18.59
N GLU A 209 -8.12 35.06 17.74
CA GLU A 209 -9.20 35.32 16.79
C GLU A 209 -9.30 34.23 15.72
N PHE A 210 -8.16 33.71 15.24
CA PHE A 210 -8.12 32.54 14.36
C PHE A 210 -8.76 31.32 15.03
N GLY A 211 -8.46 31.09 16.31
CA GLY A 211 -9.07 30.01 17.09
C GLY A 211 -10.57 30.19 17.31
N ARG A 212 -11.05 31.42 17.51
CA ARG A 212 -12.48 31.74 17.65
C ARG A 212 -13.24 31.59 16.33
N ALA A 213 -12.59 31.94 15.22
CA ALA A 213 -13.15 31.87 13.87
C ALA A 213 -13.21 30.45 13.29
N GLN A 214 -12.98 29.41 14.08
CA GLN A 214 -12.87 28.01 13.64
C GLN A 214 -14.05 27.45 12.81
N ARG A 215 -15.23 28.07 12.90
CA ARG A 215 -16.42 27.70 12.11
C ARG A 215 -16.59 28.53 10.83
N ASP A 216 -15.80 29.59 10.66
CA ASP A 216 -15.84 30.52 9.55
C ASP A 216 -14.52 30.49 8.77
N GLU A 217 -14.48 29.64 7.75
CA GLU A 217 -13.30 29.42 6.91
C GLU A 217 -12.83 30.71 6.21
N LYS A 218 -13.74 31.63 5.87
CA LYS A 218 -13.38 32.89 5.21
C LYS A 218 -12.63 33.81 6.16
N LYS A 219 -13.15 33.98 7.37
CA LYS A 219 -12.50 34.80 8.39
C LYS A 219 -11.17 34.19 8.83
N MET A 220 -11.08 32.86 8.94
CA MET A 220 -9.81 32.18 9.17
C MET A 220 -8.80 32.44 8.05
N ALA A 221 -9.23 32.45 6.79
CA ALA A 221 -8.36 32.71 5.66
C ALA A 221 -7.78 34.13 5.68
N GLU A 222 -8.62 35.13 5.98
CA GLU A 222 -8.18 36.53 6.14
C GLU A 222 -7.16 36.68 7.26
N VAL A 223 -7.45 36.09 8.43
CA VAL A 223 -6.54 36.11 9.59
C VAL A 223 -5.23 35.38 9.29
N ALA A 224 -5.28 34.19 8.68
CA ALA A 224 -4.08 33.41 8.33
C ALA A 224 -3.21 34.12 7.29
N LYS A 225 -3.82 34.82 6.33
CA LYS A 225 -3.08 35.62 5.34
C LYS A 225 -2.26 36.70 6.03
N ILE A 226 -2.87 37.46 6.93
CA ILE A 226 -2.16 38.52 7.67
C ILE A 226 -1.12 37.92 8.61
N LEU A 227 -1.49 36.88 9.38
CA LEU A 227 -0.58 36.18 10.30
C LEU A 227 0.63 35.56 9.58
N SER A 228 0.56 35.25 8.28
CA SER A 228 1.69 34.66 7.56
C SER A 228 2.91 35.58 7.48
N GLU A 229 2.71 36.89 7.65
CA GLU A 229 3.78 37.89 7.72
C GLU A 229 4.34 38.07 9.14
N PHE A 230 3.75 37.38 10.12
CA PHE A 230 4.14 37.42 11.53
C PHE A 230 5.05 36.23 11.90
N LYS A 231 5.96 36.45 12.87
CA LYS A 231 6.93 35.43 13.32
C LYS A 231 6.23 34.21 13.96
N GLY A 232 5.10 34.44 14.61
CA GLY A 232 4.27 33.46 15.31
C GLY A 232 3.35 32.63 14.42
N TYR A 233 3.38 32.80 13.08
CA TYR A 233 2.55 32.02 12.15
C TYR A 233 2.64 30.50 12.39
N SER A 234 3.83 30.00 12.70
CA SER A 234 4.08 28.58 12.97
C SER A 234 3.30 28.03 14.18
N HIS A 235 3.02 28.87 15.17
CA HIS A 235 2.20 28.55 16.35
C HIS A 235 0.72 28.50 15.99
N CYS A 236 0.24 29.42 15.14
CA CYS A 236 -1.12 29.38 14.59
C CYS A 236 -1.37 28.05 13.86
N VAL A 237 -0.44 27.67 12.98
CA VAL A 237 -0.51 26.38 12.27
C VAL A 237 -0.48 25.20 13.25
N ALA A 238 0.39 25.23 14.27
CA ALA A 238 0.46 24.17 15.28
C ALA A 238 -0.88 23.99 16.02
N ARG A 239 -1.45 25.09 16.51
CA ARG A 239 -2.74 25.10 17.23
C ARG A 239 -3.88 24.58 16.35
N TYR A 240 -3.88 24.90 15.05
CA TYR A 240 -4.86 24.36 14.12
C TYR A 240 -4.69 22.86 13.87
N VAL A 241 -3.45 22.39 13.72
CA VAL A 241 -3.15 20.95 13.58
C VAL A 241 -3.57 20.19 14.84
N GLU A 242 -3.25 20.69 16.02
CA GLU A 242 -3.68 20.11 17.31
C GLU A 242 -5.20 20.03 17.42
N TYR A 243 -5.91 21.08 16.99
CA TYR A 243 -7.36 21.07 16.91
C TYR A 243 -7.87 19.94 15.99
N ILE A 244 -7.34 19.82 14.77
CA ILE A 244 -7.73 18.75 13.85
C ILE A 244 -7.48 17.38 14.50
N GLN A 245 -6.35 17.20 15.19
CA GLN A 245 -6.04 15.95 15.90
C GLN A 245 -6.92 15.67 17.11
N SER A 246 -7.48 16.71 17.75
CA SER A 246 -8.45 16.54 18.83
C SER A 246 -9.78 15.98 18.33
N MET A 247 -10.09 16.19 17.04
CA MET A 247 -11.26 15.63 16.36
C MET A 247 -11.08 14.16 15.98
N PHE A 248 -9.87 13.60 16.16
CA PHE A 248 -9.61 12.18 15.96
C PHE A 248 -10.45 11.37 16.95
N ARG A 249 -11.39 10.56 16.46
CA ARG A 249 -12.28 9.76 17.31
C ARG A 249 -11.48 8.69 18.04
N GLY A 250 -11.46 8.76 19.37
CA GLY A 250 -10.93 7.68 20.19
C GLY A 250 -11.82 6.44 20.08
N GLY A 251 -11.20 5.27 19.86
CA GLY A 251 -11.90 3.97 19.84
C GLY A 251 -12.45 3.52 18.49
N CYS A 252 -11.98 4.07 17.36
CA CYS A 252 -12.27 3.49 16.04
C CYS A 252 -11.53 2.15 15.86
N ASP A 253 -12.22 1.13 15.36
CA ASP A 253 -11.63 -0.19 15.04
C ASP A 253 -10.50 -0.08 14.01
N ASP A 254 -10.55 0.93 13.12
CA ASP A 254 -9.52 1.21 12.11
C ASP A 254 -8.97 2.65 12.26
N VAL A 255 -7.89 2.76 13.03
CA VAL A 255 -7.14 4.00 13.26
C VAL A 255 -6.53 4.54 11.97
N TYR A 256 -6.15 3.68 11.01
CA TYR A 256 -5.52 4.10 9.75
C TYR A 256 -6.55 4.73 8.81
N ALA A 257 -7.73 4.13 8.71
CA ALA A 257 -8.84 4.69 7.94
C ALA A 257 -9.29 6.05 8.51
N GLU A 258 -9.41 6.18 9.83
CA GLU A 258 -9.77 7.46 10.46
C GLU A 258 -8.72 8.54 10.20
N ALA A 259 -7.42 8.18 10.27
CA ALA A 259 -6.33 9.11 9.93
C ALA A 259 -6.43 9.61 8.48
N LEU A 260 -6.71 8.71 7.53
CA LEU A 260 -6.91 9.07 6.14
C LEU A 260 -8.13 9.98 5.95
N GLN A 261 -9.26 9.65 6.57
CA GLN A 261 -10.49 10.44 6.46
C GLN A 261 -10.31 11.83 7.04
N LEU A 262 -9.58 11.96 8.15
CA LEU A 262 -9.24 13.26 8.73
C LEU A 262 -8.45 14.12 7.75
N VAL A 263 -7.42 13.56 7.10
CA VAL A 263 -6.65 14.28 6.08
C VAL A 263 -7.50 14.62 4.85
N ARG A 264 -8.30 13.68 4.34
CA ARG A 264 -9.22 13.92 3.20
C ARG A 264 -10.19 15.07 3.47
N ASN A 265 -10.80 15.09 4.65
CA ASN A 265 -11.83 16.07 5.01
C ASN A 265 -11.24 17.46 5.26
N HIS A 266 -10.04 17.53 5.84
CA HIS A 266 -9.42 18.81 6.21
C HIS A 266 -8.47 19.38 5.16
N LYS A 267 -7.95 18.59 4.22
CA LYS A 267 -7.13 19.09 3.10
C LYS A 267 -7.78 20.24 2.31
N PRO A 268 -9.01 20.13 1.79
CA PRO A 268 -9.63 21.23 1.03
C PRO A 268 -9.86 22.47 1.91
N LYS A 269 -10.12 22.29 3.20
CA LYS A 269 -10.24 23.41 4.15
C LYS A 269 -8.91 24.10 4.38
N ILE A 270 -7.82 23.33 4.51
CA ILE A 270 -6.47 23.88 4.63
C ILE A 270 -6.09 24.66 3.37
N GLU A 271 -6.45 24.17 2.18
CA GLU A 271 -6.26 24.85 0.89
C GLU A 271 -7.03 26.17 0.79
N ALA A 272 -8.20 26.26 1.42
CA ALA A 272 -8.99 27.49 1.45
C ALA A 272 -8.49 28.51 2.49
N ILE A 273 -7.93 28.04 3.61
CA ILE A 273 -7.59 28.88 4.77
C ILE A 273 -6.14 29.40 4.70
N PHE A 274 -5.17 28.58 4.33
CA PHE A 274 -3.76 28.92 4.50
C PHE A 274 -3.09 29.35 3.19
N PRO A 275 -2.21 30.38 3.22
CA PRO A 275 -1.41 30.76 2.06
C PRO A 275 -0.45 29.66 1.56
N SER A 276 0.06 28.83 2.49
CA SER A 276 0.99 27.73 2.21
C SER A 276 0.39 26.37 2.60
N PRO A 277 -0.65 25.90 1.89
CA PRO A 277 -1.46 24.77 2.35
C PRO A 277 -0.67 23.45 2.42
N MET A 278 0.27 23.24 1.50
CA MET A 278 1.13 22.04 1.48
C MET A 278 1.91 21.87 2.80
N THR A 279 2.52 22.94 3.31
CA THR A 279 3.28 22.88 4.57
C THR A 279 2.41 22.56 5.79
N VAL A 280 1.15 23.01 5.78
CA VAL A 280 0.19 22.74 6.85
C VAL A 280 -0.29 21.30 6.79
N VAL A 281 -0.59 20.77 5.60
CA VAL A 281 -0.94 19.36 5.39
C VAL A 281 0.22 18.43 5.81
N GLN A 282 1.46 18.75 5.42
CA GLN A 282 2.63 17.99 5.84
C GLN A 282 2.79 17.99 7.37
N LYS A 283 2.59 19.13 8.03
CA LYS A 283 2.65 19.23 9.51
C LYS A 283 1.52 18.43 10.18
N LEU A 284 0.32 18.40 9.59
CA LEU A 284 -0.78 17.56 10.05
C LEU A 284 -0.41 16.07 9.96
N ILE A 285 0.09 15.61 8.81
CA ILE A 285 0.48 14.22 8.60
C ILE A 285 1.62 13.82 9.54
N LEU A 286 2.65 14.66 9.66
CA LEU A 286 3.75 14.45 10.61
C LEU A 286 3.20 14.23 12.01
N SER A 287 2.30 15.10 12.47
CA SER A 287 1.72 15.00 13.81
C SER A 287 0.87 13.72 14.00
N LEU A 288 0.13 13.29 12.96
CA LEU A 288 -0.62 12.02 13.01
C LEU A 288 0.29 10.80 13.11
N TYR A 289 1.41 10.79 12.38
CA TYR A 289 2.38 9.70 12.40
C TYR A 289 3.13 9.63 13.72
N THR A 290 3.62 10.77 14.23
CA THR A 290 4.43 10.79 15.46
C THR A 290 3.62 10.71 16.74
N GLY A 291 2.35 11.10 16.72
CA GLY A 291 1.40 10.96 17.82
C GLY A 291 0.55 9.70 17.69
N ARG A 292 -0.64 9.86 17.09
CA ARG A 292 -1.72 8.83 17.11
C ARG A 292 -1.30 7.47 16.56
N LEU A 293 -0.71 7.43 15.37
CA LEU A 293 -0.38 6.16 14.71
C LEU A 293 0.74 5.42 15.44
N LYS A 294 1.80 6.14 15.83
CA LYS A 294 2.90 5.57 16.61
C LYS A 294 2.44 5.05 17.98
N GLU A 295 1.59 5.80 18.69
CA GLU A 295 1.02 5.36 19.97
C GLU A 295 0.15 4.11 19.82
N HIS A 296 -0.69 4.05 18.79
CA HIS A 296 -1.53 2.88 18.51
C HIS A 296 -0.69 1.62 18.22
N ILE A 297 0.33 1.74 17.35
CA ILE A 297 1.22 0.63 17.02
C ILE A 297 2.02 0.19 18.24
N TYR A 298 2.54 1.14 19.03
CA TYR A 298 3.26 0.84 20.26
C TYR A 298 2.39 0.10 21.27
N ALA A 299 1.16 0.55 21.50
CA ALA A 299 0.21 -0.11 22.40
C ALA A 299 -0.08 -1.55 21.93
N LYS A 300 -0.48 -1.72 20.65
CA LYS A 300 -0.81 -3.04 20.08
C LYS A 300 0.36 -4.04 20.21
N LEU A 301 1.58 -3.61 19.90
CA LEU A 301 2.77 -4.46 19.97
C LEU A 301 3.22 -4.74 21.40
N ARG A 302 3.07 -3.78 22.31
CA ARG A 302 3.38 -3.96 23.72
C ARG A 302 2.44 -4.97 24.37
N ASP A 303 1.14 -4.88 24.09
CA ASP A 303 0.14 -5.78 24.67
C ASP A 303 0.41 -7.25 24.28
N CYS A 304 0.90 -7.49 23.05
CA CYS A 304 1.36 -8.82 22.60
C CYS A 304 2.59 -9.29 23.39
N LYS A 305 3.58 -8.40 23.62
CA LYS A 305 4.78 -8.72 24.42
C LYS A 305 4.45 -9.00 25.88
N GLU A 306 3.52 -8.26 26.47
CA GLU A 306 3.07 -8.46 27.86
C GLU A 306 2.31 -9.78 28.04
N SER A 307 1.61 -10.23 26.99
CA SER A 307 0.87 -11.49 26.97
C SER A 307 1.73 -12.71 26.58
N ASP A 308 3.03 -12.53 26.31
CA ASP A 308 3.96 -13.53 25.73
C ASP A 308 3.47 -14.14 24.40
N ASP A 309 2.62 -13.40 23.67
CA ASP A 309 2.10 -13.81 22.36
C ASP A 309 3.07 -13.38 21.24
N ARG A 310 4.06 -14.25 21.00
CA ARG A 310 5.09 -14.01 19.97
C ARG A 310 4.51 -14.03 18.55
N GLU A 311 3.54 -14.90 18.28
CA GLU A 311 2.88 -14.99 16.97
C GLU A 311 2.08 -13.71 16.72
N GLY A 312 1.24 -13.31 17.68
CA GLY A 312 0.45 -12.09 17.62
C GLY A 312 1.31 -10.83 17.47
N TYR A 313 2.50 -10.80 18.10
CA TYR A 313 3.46 -9.72 17.89
C TYR A 313 3.96 -9.64 16.45
N LEU A 314 4.44 -10.75 15.87
CA LEU A 314 4.98 -10.78 14.50
C LEU A 314 3.90 -10.49 13.45
N VAL A 315 2.72 -11.09 13.61
CA VAL A 315 1.55 -10.83 12.76
C VAL A 315 1.08 -9.38 12.92
N GLY A 316 0.99 -8.89 14.15
CA GLY A 316 0.60 -7.52 14.45
C GLY A 316 1.56 -6.48 13.86
N LEU A 317 2.87 -6.76 13.89
CA LEU A 317 3.90 -5.93 13.26
C LEU A 317 3.73 -5.88 11.74
N ALA A 318 3.62 -7.05 11.09
CA ALA A 318 3.39 -7.16 9.65
C ALA A 318 2.13 -6.43 9.19
N GLN A 319 1.01 -6.65 9.89
CA GLN A 319 -0.26 -5.97 9.62
C GLN A 319 -0.13 -4.46 9.77
N SER A 320 0.47 -3.98 10.86
CA SER A 320 0.61 -2.54 11.12
C SER A 320 1.49 -1.86 10.07
N TYR A 321 2.57 -2.52 9.66
CA TYR A 321 3.45 -2.04 8.61
C TYR A 321 2.73 -1.97 7.25
N CYS A 322 2.04 -3.04 6.86
CA CYS A 322 1.25 -3.09 5.63
C CYS A 322 0.12 -2.04 5.62
N SER A 323 -0.56 -1.82 6.75
CA SER A 323 -1.59 -0.78 6.88
C SER A 323 -1.01 0.62 6.72
N ILE A 324 0.18 0.90 7.26
CA ILE A 324 0.88 2.17 7.03
C ILE A 324 1.30 2.33 5.57
N LEU A 325 1.79 1.29 4.92
CA LEU A 325 2.13 1.37 3.49
C LEU A 325 0.90 1.62 2.61
N ARG A 326 -0.25 1.01 2.94
CA ARG A 326 -1.52 1.28 2.27
C ARG A 326 -1.95 2.73 2.50
N LEU A 327 -1.90 3.21 3.75
CA LEU A 327 -2.18 4.60 4.09
C LEU A 327 -1.27 5.56 3.30
N ASN A 328 0.04 5.28 3.20
CA ASN A 328 0.97 6.09 2.43
C ASN A 328 0.55 6.20 0.97
N LYS A 329 0.18 5.08 0.33
CA LYS A 329 -0.27 5.06 -1.06
C LYS A 329 -1.53 5.91 -1.26
N GLU A 330 -2.46 5.85 -0.32
CA GLU A 330 -3.69 6.65 -0.37
C GLU A 330 -3.43 8.14 -0.08
N LEU A 331 -2.48 8.47 0.80
CA LEU A 331 -2.04 9.84 1.04
C LEU A 331 -1.29 10.43 -0.16
N ASP A 332 -0.42 9.66 -0.83
CA ASP A 332 0.26 10.07 -2.06
C ASP A 332 -0.74 10.40 -3.18
N ALA A 333 -1.82 9.62 -3.29
CA ALA A 333 -2.91 9.89 -4.24
C ALA A 333 -3.66 11.21 -3.96
N LEU A 334 -3.56 11.75 -2.73
CA LEU A 334 -4.10 13.05 -2.38
C LEU A 334 -3.13 14.21 -2.67
N HIS A 335 -1.92 13.93 -3.19
CA HIS A 335 -0.87 14.91 -3.45
C HIS A 335 -0.51 15.74 -2.21
N VAL A 336 -0.26 15.04 -1.09
CA VAL A 336 0.02 15.66 0.23
C VAL A 336 1.45 16.19 0.39
N SER A 337 2.36 15.84 -0.51
CA SER A 337 3.75 16.29 -0.51
C SER A 337 4.30 16.30 -1.93
N SER A 338 5.21 17.23 -2.22
CA SER A 338 6.01 17.22 -3.44
C SER A 338 7.27 16.35 -3.31
N ASP A 339 7.70 16.08 -2.08
CA ASP A 339 8.85 15.23 -1.76
C ASP A 339 8.41 13.78 -1.58
N ALA A 340 8.87 12.91 -2.50
CA ALA A 340 8.60 11.48 -2.49
C ALA A 340 9.23 10.74 -1.29
N SER A 341 10.20 11.36 -0.60
CA SER A 341 10.86 10.77 0.56
C SER A 341 10.15 11.06 1.90
N PHE A 342 9.15 11.96 1.90
CA PHE A 342 8.45 12.40 3.10
C PHE A 342 7.77 11.24 3.85
N LEU A 343 6.81 10.55 3.20
CA LEU A 343 6.09 9.41 3.81
C LEU A 343 7.01 8.21 4.15
N PRO A 344 7.97 7.82 3.28
CA PRO A 344 8.97 6.82 3.64
C PRO A 344 9.77 7.17 4.91
N THR A 345 10.16 8.44 5.08
CA THR A 345 10.90 8.89 6.27
C THR A 345 10.06 8.79 7.54
N LEU A 346 8.78 9.17 7.45
CA LEU A 346 7.84 8.99 8.58
C LEU A 346 7.65 7.52 8.93
N THR A 347 7.55 6.65 7.91
CA THR A 347 7.41 5.21 8.10
C THR A 347 8.61 4.63 8.84
N ARG A 348 9.83 4.97 8.41
CA ARG A 348 11.08 4.58 9.10
C ARG A 348 11.11 5.06 10.55
N SER A 349 10.69 6.30 10.80
CA SER A 349 10.66 6.86 12.17
C SER A 349 9.78 6.07 13.16
N ILE A 350 8.80 5.32 12.66
CA ILE A 350 7.94 4.44 13.47
C ILE A 350 8.54 3.03 13.54
N PHE A 351 9.01 2.48 12.41
CA PHE A 351 9.29 1.05 12.29
C PHE A 351 10.76 0.63 12.42
N ASP A 352 11.74 1.51 12.27
CA ASP A 352 13.17 1.14 12.21
C ASP A 352 13.62 0.29 13.41
N ARG A 353 13.13 0.62 14.61
CA ARG A 353 13.47 -0.13 15.84
C ARG A 353 12.87 -1.54 15.90
N TYR A 354 11.74 -1.76 15.24
CA TYR A 354 11.08 -3.06 15.21
C TYR A 354 11.64 -3.93 14.08
N LEU A 355 11.91 -3.33 12.91
CA LEU A 355 12.46 -4.03 11.76
C LEU A 355 13.91 -4.48 11.99
N SER A 356 14.68 -3.75 12.82
CA SER A 356 16.06 -4.12 13.13
C SER A 356 16.19 -5.41 13.95
N THR A 357 15.17 -5.78 14.75
CA THR A 357 15.16 -7.03 15.53
C THR A 357 14.34 -8.13 14.89
N TYR A 358 13.41 -7.78 13.98
CA TYR A 358 12.46 -8.69 13.33
C TYR A 358 13.09 -9.98 12.82
N GLN A 359 14.21 -9.89 12.08
CA GLN A 359 14.81 -11.08 11.47
C GLN A 359 15.23 -12.13 12.51
N ASN A 360 15.76 -11.69 13.64
CA ASN A 360 16.14 -12.61 14.71
C ASN A 360 14.90 -13.12 15.45
N ASP A 361 13.97 -12.22 15.77
CA ASP A 361 12.72 -12.55 16.47
C ASP A 361 11.89 -13.60 15.70
N GLU A 362 11.85 -13.51 14.36
CA GLU A 362 11.14 -14.44 13.47
C GLU A 362 11.81 -15.82 13.42
N LEU A 363 13.15 -15.88 13.29
CA LEU A 363 13.88 -17.16 13.27
C LEU A 363 13.80 -17.87 14.63
N ASP A 364 13.88 -17.12 15.73
CA ASP A 364 13.74 -17.65 17.08
C ASP A 364 12.33 -18.19 17.32
N TYR A 365 11.30 -17.45 16.90
CA TYR A 365 9.91 -17.90 16.95
C TYR A 365 9.72 -19.20 16.15
N LEU A 366 10.16 -19.23 14.89
CA LEU A 366 9.97 -20.38 14.00
C LEU A 366 10.69 -21.62 14.56
N ASN A 367 11.91 -21.46 15.07
CA ASN A 367 12.63 -22.56 15.74
C ASN A 367 11.84 -23.15 16.92
N VAL A 368 11.36 -22.28 17.81
CA VAL A 368 10.60 -22.71 19.00
C VAL A 368 9.30 -23.38 18.60
N GLN A 369 8.56 -22.84 17.63
CA GLN A 369 7.30 -23.43 17.19
C GLN A 369 7.49 -24.80 16.53
N CYS A 370 8.41 -24.92 15.57
CA CYS A 370 8.68 -26.20 14.92
C CYS A 370 9.16 -27.26 15.93
N SER A 371 10.03 -26.87 16.88
CA SER A 371 10.48 -27.76 17.94
C SER A 371 9.33 -28.23 18.84
N ASN A 372 8.44 -27.32 19.25
CA ASN A 372 7.28 -27.64 20.06
C ASN A 372 6.28 -28.56 19.33
N MET A 373 6.08 -28.35 18.02
CA MET A 373 5.21 -29.20 17.19
C MET A 373 5.73 -30.65 17.16
N LEU A 374 7.03 -30.82 16.89
CA LEU A 374 7.65 -32.15 16.90
C LEU A 374 7.63 -32.78 18.29
N GLN A 375 7.94 -32.01 19.34
CA GLN A 375 7.92 -32.52 20.71
C GLN A 375 6.53 -33.06 21.08
N ARG A 376 5.47 -32.29 20.83
CA ARG A 376 4.08 -32.72 21.08
C ARG A 376 3.73 -33.98 20.28
N PHE A 377 4.17 -34.06 19.04
CA PHE A 377 3.96 -35.25 18.21
C PHE A 377 4.64 -36.49 18.80
N TYR A 378 5.94 -36.42 19.09
CA TYR A 378 6.66 -37.57 19.65
C TYR A 378 6.16 -37.95 21.06
N GLU A 379 5.80 -36.99 21.90
CA GLU A 379 5.15 -37.23 23.19
C GLU A 379 3.81 -37.96 23.05
N SER A 380 2.99 -37.59 22.05
CA SER A 380 1.72 -38.27 21.77
C SER A 380 1.91 -39.74 21.39
N LYS A 381 3.05 -40.05 20.74
CA LYS A 381 3.47 -41.41 20.38
C LYS A 381 4.27 -42.10 21.48
N LYS A 382 4.45 -41.46 22.65
CA LYS A 382 5.28 -41.93 23.78
C LYS A 382 6.70 -42.29 23.35
N HIS A 383 7.23 -41.54 22.39
CA HIS A 383 8.54 -41.77 21.81
C HIS A 383 9.53 -40.71 22.26
N VAL A 384 10.74 -41.13 22.58
CA VAL A 384 11.86 -40.23 22.88
C VAL A 384 12.87 -40.41 21.76
N LYS A 385 13.16 -39.33 21.02
CA LYS A 385 14.11 -39.38 19.91
C LYS A 385 15.45 -39.91 20.40
N LYS A 386 15.91 -40.99 19.78
CA LYS A 386 17.25 -41.56 19.98
C LYS A 386 18.20 -40.93 18.96
N GLN A 387 19.44 -40.66 19.37
CA GLN A 387 20.46 -40.19 18.44
C GLN A 387 20.95 -41.37 17.58
N ILE A 388 20.36 -41.53 16.41
CA ILE A 388 20.75 -42.55 15.43
C ILE A 388 22.00 -42.00 14.74
N HIS A 389 23.18 -42.52 15.11
CA HIS A 389 24.43 -42.16 14.45
C HIS A 389 24.66 -43.11 13.29
N SER A 390 24.51 -42.62 12.06
CA SER A 390 24.90 -43.31 10.83
C SER A 390 26.42 -43.26 10.65
N GLY A 391 27.12 -44.11 11.40
CA GLY A 391 28.56 -44.34 11.24
C GLY A 391 28.85 -45.84 11.17
N GLY A 392 29.88 -46.26 10.42
CA GLY A 392 30.13 -47.66 10.06
C GLY A 392 30.22 -48.67 11.23
N LEU A 393 30.49 -48.21 12.46
CA LEU A 393 30.46 -49.08 13.65
C LEU A 393 29.03 -49.34 14.20
N GLN A 394 28.12 -48.38 14.04
CA GLN A 394 26.70 -48.55 14.38
C GLN A 394 25.97 -49.40 13.35
N GLU A 395 26.35 -49.33 12.07
CA GLU A 395 25.85 -50.26 11.04
C GLU A 395 26.21 -51.71 11.38
N LEU A 396 27.46 -51.96 11.81
CA LEU A 396 27.88 -53.28 12.28
C LEU A 396 27.08 -53.73 13.52
N LYS A 397 26.84 -52.81 14.47
CA LYS A 397 26.03 -53.09 15.67
C LYS A 397 24.58 -53.38 15.31
N ARG A 398 24.01 -52.64 14.36
CA ARG A 398 22.66 -52.84 13.79
C ARG A 398 22.58 -54.21 13.13
N ASP A 399 23.55 -54.57 12.28
CA ASP A 399 23.59 -55.85 11.58
C ASP A 399 23.72 -57.03 12.56
N VAL A 400 24.47 -56.86 13.65
CA VAL A 400 24.58 -57.83 14.73
C VAL A 400 23.29 -57.93 15.55
N GLN A 401 22.65 -56.82 15.91
CA GLN A 401 21.34 -56.81 16.61
C GLN A 401 20.21 -57.35 15.76
N ALA A 402 20.20 -57.04 14.47
CA ALA A 402 19.24 -57.54 13.49
C ALA A 402 19.38 -59.06 13.28
N ARG A 403 20.60 -59.62 13.41
CA ARG A 403 20.88 -61.06 13.46
C ARG A 403 20.51 -61.74 14.79
N LEU A 404 20.44 -60.97 15.88
CA LEU A 404 20.11 -61.44 17.24
C LEU A 404 18.61 -61.33 17.58
N LEU A 405 17.76 -60.91 16.63
CA LEU A 405 16.29 -60.73 16.79
C LEU A 405 15.88 -59.73 17.90
N THR A 406 16.77 -58.85 18.33
CA THR A 406 16.50 -57.83 19.36
C THR A 406 16.12 -56.48 18.74
N VAL A 407 15.23 -56.49 17.75
CA VAL A 407 14.84 -55.27 17.02
C VAL A 407 13.58 -54.68 17.64
N GLU A 408 13.65 -53.43 18.12
CA GLU A 408 12.50 -52.69 18.64
C GLU A 408 11.60 -52.27 17.46
N ASN A 409 10.42 -52.88 17.32
CA ASN A 409 9.51 -52.64 16.20
C ASN A 409 8.41 -51.59 16.51
N TYR A 410 8.44 -50.95 17.69
CA TYR A 410 7.52 -49.90 18.15
C TYR A 410 6.02 -50.13 17.80
N GLY A 411 5.58 -51.38 17.71
CA GLY A 411 4.20 -51.72 17.33
C GLY A 411 3.81 -51.41 15.86
N GLY A 412 4.76 -51.13 14.96
CA GLY A 412 4.48 -50.81 13.55
C GLY A 412 4.10 -49.35 13.28
N GLU A 413 4.36 -48.45 14.24
CA GLU A 413 4.17 -47.00 14.07
C GLU A 413 5.17 -46.43 13.06
N THR A 414 4.70 -45.60 12.13
CA THR A 414 5.55 -45.02 11.07
C THR A 414 6.34 -43.81 11.55
N PHE A 415 5.93 -43.19 12.66
CA PHE A 415 6.44 -41.90 13.16
C PHE A 415 6.43 -40.77 12.11
N LEU A 416 5.67 -40.96 11.04
CA LEU A 416 5.37 -39.96 10.03
C LEU A 416 3.96 -39.42 10.27
N SER A 417 3.81 -38.11 10.14
CA SER A 417 2.53 -37.44 10.24
C SER A 417 2.46 -36.32 9.21
N GLU A 418 1.49 -36.45 8.33
CA GLU A 418 1.13 -35.43 7.34
C GLU A 418 0.67 -34.14 8.04
N ASP A 419 -0.11 -34.24 9.11
CA ASP A 419 -0.58 -33.07 9.88
C ASP A 419 0.58 -32.23 10.44
N VAL A 420 1.62 -32.89 10.96
CA VAL A 420 2.83 -32.22 11.45
C VAL A 420 3.58 -31.56 10.31
N ALA A 421 3.72 -32.25 9.17
CA ALA A 421 4.37 -31.70 7.98
C ALA A 421 3.61 -30.46 7.45
N ILE A 422 2.29 -30.55 7.33
CA ILE A 422 1.41 -29.44 6.93
C ILE A 422 1.55 -28.27 7.90
N SER A 423 1.58 -28.53 9.21
CA SER A 423 1.71 -27.48 10.22
C SER A 423 3.06 -26.75 10.12
N ILE A 424 4.16 -27.49 9.97
CA ILE A 424 5.51 -26.91 9.78
C ILE A 424 5.57 -26.10 8.48
N LEU A 425 5.03 -26.64 7.38
CA LEU A 425 4.97 -25.94 6.09
C LEU A 425 4.14 -24.66 6.18
N GLN A 426 3.03 -24.68 6.92
CA GLN A 426 2.18 -23.51 7.11
C GLN A 426 2.87 -22.42 7.92
N GLU A 427 3.57 -22.74 9.01
CA GLU A 427 4.37 -21.77 9.77
C GLU A 427 5.50 -21.18 8.92
N THR A 428 6.18 -22.02 8.16
CA THR A 428 7.27 -21.57 7.27
C THR A 428 6.74 -20.66 6.17
N LYS A 429 5.59 -20.99 5.57
CA LYS A 429 4.91 -20.14 4.59
C LYS A 429 4.55 -18.78 5.19
N ASN A 430 4.05 -18.76 6.42
CA ASN A 430 3.72 -17.51 7.12
C ASN A 430 4.98 -16.66 7.36
N ALA A 431 6.10 -17.29 7.74
CA ALA A 431 7.39 -16.62 7.90
C ALA A 431 7.91 -16.02 6.57
N PHE A 432 7.84 -16.78 5.46
CA PHE A 432 8.20 -16.25 4.13
C PHE A 432 7.33 -15.05 3.72
N ASN A 433 6.02 -15.12 3.98
CA ASN A 433 5.11 -14.02 3.69
C ASN A 433 5.50 -12.76 4.48
N ARG A 434 5.78 -12.88 5.79
CA ARG A 434 6.24 -11.76 6.61
C ARG A 434 7.60 -11.24 6.18
N ALA A 435 8.54 -12.12 5.85
CA ALA A 435 9.86 -11.77 5.34
C ALA A 435 9.77 -10.90 4.06
N SER A 436 8.88 -11.26 3.13
CA SER A 436 8.66 -10.48 1.91
C SER A 436 8.10 -9.08 2.16
N GLN A 437 7.41 -8.88 3.29
CA GLN A 437 6.75 -7.61 3.66
C GLN A 437 7.64 -6.73 4.53
N LEU A 438 8.38 -7.32 5.49
CA LEU A 438 9.08 -6.60 6.55
C LEU A 438 10.58 -6.43 6.29
N CYS A 439 11.21 -7.31 5.51
CA CYS A 439 12.63 -7.17 5.18
C CYS A 439 12.86 -6.15 4.08
N GLU A 440 14.03 -5.52 4.10
CA GLU A 440 14.53 -4.80 2.94
C GLU A 440 14.74 -5.75 1.76
N LYS A 441 14.47 -5.28 0.53
CA LYS A 441 14.53 -6.11 -0.69
C LYS A 441 15.88 -6.79 -0.90
N SER A 442 16.98 -6.19 -0.44
CA SER A 442 18.32 -6.77 -0.51
C SER A 442 18.53 -7.92 0.48
N GLU A 443 17.85 -7.90 1.62
CA GLU A 443 18.02 -8.86 2.71
C GLU A 443 17.04 -10.04 2.61
N VAL A 444 15.95 -9.91 1.81
CA VAL A 444 14.95 -10.97 1.61
C VAL A 444 15.57 -12.31 1.20
N PRO A 445 16.50 -12.40 0.22
CA PRO A 445 17.05 -13.70 -0.20
C PRO A 445 17.78 -14.42 0.93
N LYS A 446 18.66 -13.71 1.65
CA LYS A 446 19.44 -14.26 2.75
C LYS A 446 18.55 -14.68 3.92
N HIS A 447 17.56 -13.86 4.27
CA HIS A 447 16.65 -14.22 5.34
C HIS A 447 15.74 -15.40 4.95
N SER A 448 15.36 -15.50 3.68
CA SER A 448 14.60 -16.64 3.16
C SER A 448 15.42 -17.95 3.20
N GLU A 449 16.72 -17.88 2.92
CA GLU A 449 17.64 -19.02 3.08
C GLU A 449 17.66 -19.50 4.54
N ASN A 450 17.77 -18.59 5.51
CA ASN A 450 17.72 -18.95 6.93
C ASN A 450 16.38 -19.59 7.35
N ILE A 451 15.25 -19.13 6.79
CA ILE A 451 13.93 -19.74 7.03
C ILE A 451 13.87 -21.14 6.41
N LEU A 452 14.42 -21.33 5.21
CA LEU A 452 14.51 -22.61 4.54
C LEU A 452 15.37 -23.61 5.33
N ASP A 453 16.50 -23.17 5.89
CA ASP A 453 17.35 -24.01 6.73
C ASP A 453 16.60 -24.53 7.96
N ILE A 454 15.74 -23.71 8.56
CA ILE A 454 14.88 -24.13 9.67
C ILE A 454 13.86 -25.18 9.20
N LEU A 455 13.24 -24.98 8.04
CA LEU A 455 12.33 -25.96 7.45
C LEU A 455 13.05 -27.29 7.21
N LEU A 456 14.21 -27.29 6.59
CA LEU A 456 15.00 -28.50 6.30
C LEU A 456 15.48 -29.18 7.59
N LYS A 457 15.82 -28.41 8.63
CA LYS A 457 16.14 -28.97 9.93
C LYS A 457 14.97 -29.73 10.53
N TYR A 458 13.79 -29.10 10.64
CA TYR A 458 12.68 -29.71 11.37
C TYR A 458 11.84 -30.69 10.55
N LEU A 459 11.51 -30.35 9.29
CA LEU A 459 10.70 -31.22 8.44
C LEU A 459 11.53 -32.37 7.87
N TYR A 460 12.68 -32.07 7.28
CA TYR A 460 13.48 -33.12 6.64
C TYR A 460 14.30 -33.90 7.66
N SER A 461 15.23 -33.24 8.37
CA SER A 461 16.19 -33.95 9.23
C SER A 461 15.53 -34.54 10.48
N GLU A 462 14.69 -33.76 11.16
CA GLU A 462 14.14 -34.15 12.47
C GLU A 462 12.83 -34.94 12.41
N HIS A 463 12.12 -34.97 11.28
CA HIS A 463 10.85 -35.67 11.13
C HIS A 463 10.94 -36.77 10.08
N LEU A 464 11.14 -36.43 8.80
CA LEU A 464 11.19 -37.40 7.69
C LEU A 464 12.38 -38.36 7.80
N ASP A 465 13.61 -37.83 7.80
CA ASP A 465 14.84 -38.61 7.82
C ASP A 465 14.93 -39.46 9.09
N TYR A 466 14.59 -38.87 10.24
CA TYR A 466 14.51 -39.59 11.50
C TYR A 466 13.56 -40.80 11.47
N ALA A 467 12.35 -40.63 10.92
CA ALA A 467 11.37 -41.71 10.82
C ALA A 467 11.82 -42.81 9.86
N VAL A 468 12.44 -42.43 8.74
CA VAL A 468 13.01 -43.35 7.75
C VAL A 468 14.17 -44.15 8.34
N GLU A 469 15.12 -43.49 9.01
CA GLU A 469 16.24 -44.15 9.68
C GLU A 469 15.75 -45.14 10.75
N LEU A 470 14.73 -44.75 11.52
CA LEU A 470 14.11 -45.63 12.52
C LEU A 470 13.42 -46.84 11.87
N ALA A 471 12.72 -46.64 10.75
CA ALA A 471 12.07 -47.71 10.01
C ALA A 471 13.08 -48.71 9.43
N ILE A 472 14.19 -48.21 8.86
CA ILE A 472 15.30 -49.02 8.34
C ILE A 472 15.97 -49.81 9.48
N ALA A 473 16.19 -49.18 10.64
CA ALA A 473 16.75 -49.86 11.82
C ALA A 473 15.85 -51.00 12.32
N GLY A 474 14.55 -50.94 12.04
CA GLY A 474 13.58 -51.97 12.39
C GLY A 474 13.55 -53.21 11.47
N ILE A 475 14.34 -53.24 10.39
CA ILE A 475 14.41 -54.37 9.45
C ILE A 475 15.38 -55.44 9.98
N THR A 476 14.89 -56.67 10.22
CA THR A 476 15.73 -57.81 10.59
C THR A 476 16.44 -58.41 9.38
N LEU A 477 17.78 -58.40 9.36
CA LEU A 477 18.62 -59.04 8.33
C LEU A 477 18.87 -60.55 8.58
N ALA A 478 18.25 -61.13 9.63
CA ALA A 478 18.54 -62.50 10.08
C ALA A 478 17.99 -63.60 9.16
N GLU A 479 16.84 -63.38 8.50
CA GLU A 479 16.16 -64.43 7.73
C GLU A 479 15.83 -63.95 6.30
N PRO A 480 16.60 -64.35 5.27
CA PRO A 480 16.36 -63.94 3.88
C PRO A 480 15.06 -64.51 3.26
N LYS A 481 14.24 -65.22 4.06
CA LYS A 481 12.98 -65.85 3.63
C LYS A 481 11.72 -65.17 4.18
N VAL A 482 11.86 -64.14 5.02
CA VAL A 482 10.74 -63.36 5.56
C VAL A 482 10.78 -61.96 4.93
N GLY A 483 9.67 -61.52 4.34
CA GLY A 483 9.57 -60.20 3.74
C GLY A 483 9.77 -59.08 4.78
N PRO A 484 10.20 -57.88 4.37
CA PRO A 484 10.34 -56.76 5.29
C PRO A 484 9.00 -56.45 5.97
N PRO A 485 9.01 -55.92 7.21
CA PRO A 485 7.80 -55.62 7.95
C PRO A 485 6.85 -54.72 7.14
N ALA A 486 5.53 -54.98 7.18
CA ALA A 486 4.54 -54.25 6.39
C ALA A 486 4.57 -52.72 6.63
N TYR A 487 4.90 -52.28 7.85
CA TYR A 487 4.99 -50.86 8.19
C TYR A 487 6.10 -50.11 7.43
N PHE A 488 7.15 -50.81 6.97
CA PHE A 488 8.21 -50.21 6.16
C PHE A 488 7.68 -49.70 4.82
N PHE A 489 6.79 -50.47 4.17
CA PHE A 489 6.14 -50.03 2.94
C PHE A 489 5.18 -48.85 3.18
N SER A 490 4.57 -48.78 4.36
CA SER A 490 3.77 -47.62 4.76
C SER A 490 4.62 -46.36 4.94
N VAL A 491 5.82 -46.48 5.50
CA VAL A 491 6.78 -45.37 5.60
C VAL A 491 7.24 -44.91 4.22
N VAL A 492 7.57 -45.85 3.33
CA VAL A 492 7.98 -45.53 1.94
C VAL A 492 6.82 -44.93 1.13
N SER A 493 5.57 -45.29 1.41
CA SER A 493 4.41 -44.70 0.75
C SER A 493 4.05 -43.30 1.26
N GLN A 494 4.48 -42.93 2.48
CA GLN A 494 4.18 -41.65 3.13
C GLN A 494 5.31 -40.61 2.99
N ASN A 495 6.50 -41.08 2.63
CA ASN A 495 7.67 -40.27 2.30
C ASN A 495 7.64 -39.93 0.80
#